data_AF-A0A2M8QA96-F1
#
_entry.id   AF-A0A2M8QA96-F1
#
_cell.length_a   1.000
_cell.length_b   1.000
_cell.length_c   1.000
_cell.angle_alpha   90.00
_cell.angle_beta   90.00
_cell.angle_gamma   90.00
#
_symmetry.space_group_name_H-M   'P 1'
#
loop_
_entity.id
_entity.type
_entity.pdbx_description
1 polymer ?
#
loop_
_entity_poly.entity_id
_entity_poly.type
_entity_poly.pdbx_seq_one_letter_code
_entity_poly.pdbx_strand_id
1 'polypeptide(L)' 'MSDDALLAPPDLVPARMVNEYAYCPRLAYLEWVQGDWADNADTADGRYNHRRVDYTAGQLSPPAPDPST' A
#
# COMPACT_ATOMS: atom_id res chain seq x y z
N MET A 1 25.54 -9.33 9.67
CA MET A 1 24.29 -9.58 8.92
C MET A 1 24.63 -9.19 7.50
N SER A 2 24.73 -10.16 6.59
CA SER A 2 25.31 -9.95 5.26
C SER A 2 24.51 -8.95 4.44
N ASP A 3 25.21 -8.04 3.76
CA ASP A 3 24.64 -6.96 2.92
C ASP A 3 23.72 -7.45 1.78
N ASP A 4 23.70 -8.75 1.51
CA ASP A 4 22.91 -9.40 0.46
C ASP A 4 21.39 -9.27 0.67
N ALA A 5 20.94 -9.18 1.93
CA ALA A 5 19.52 -9.01 2.27
C ALA A 5 18.97 -7.61 1.91
N LEU A 6 19.83 -6.64 1.62
CA LEU A 6 19.43 -5.28 1.21
C LEU A 6 19.23 -5.15 -0.31
N LEU A 7 19.66 -6.14 -1.10
CA LEU A 7 19.59 -6.13 -2.56
C LEU A 7 18.45 -6.97 -3.15
N ALA A 8 17.89 -7.90 -2.37
CA ALA A 8 16.78 -8.72 -2.82
C ALA A 8 15.47 -7.89 -2.82
N PRO A 9 14.74 -7.83 -3.95
CA PRO A 9 13.43 -7.18 -3.95
C PRO A 9 12.45 -7.92 -3.04
N PRO A 10 11.44 -7.24 -2.48
CA PRO A 10 10.44 -7.89 -1.64
C PRO A 10 9.64 -8.93 -2.43
N ASP A 11 9.22 -10.01 -1.76
CA ASP A 11 8.43 -11.09 -2.37
C ASP A 11 7.07 -10.62 -2.93
N LEU A 12 6.53 -9.54 -2.35
CA LEU A 12 5.26 -8.95 -2.74
C LEU A 12 5.46 -7.55 -3.33
N VAL A 13 4.72 -7.28 -4.40
CA VAL A 13 4.62 -5.95 -5.00
C VAL A 13 3.53 -5.16 -4.27
N PRO A 14 3.77 -3.91 -3.86
CA PRO A 14 2.71 -3.05 -3.34
C PRO A 14 1.58 -2.88 -4.37
N ALA A 15 0.32 -2.96 -3.94
CA ALA A 15 -0.83 -2.87 -4.84
C ALA A 15 -0.83 -1.59 -5.71
N ARG A 16 -0.36 -0.46 -5.16
CA ARG A 16 -0.16 0.79 -5.90
C ARG A 16 0.76 0.60 -7.11
N MET A 17 1.87 -0.12 -6.94
CA MET A 17 2.86 -0.31 -8.01
C MET A 17 2.36 -1.20 -9.14
N VAL A 18 1.39 -2.08 -8.88
CA VAL A 18 0.68 -2.82 -9.94
C VAL A 18 -0.10 -1.86 -10.85
N ASN A 19 -0.82 -0.89 -10.26
CA ASN A 19 -1.54 0.14 -11.00
C ASN A 19 -0.58 1.04 -11.80
N GLU A 20 0.51 1.50 -11.16
CA GLU A 20 1.48 2.37 -11.84
C GLU A 20 2.20 1.66 -12.99
N TYR A 21 2.52 0.37 -12.85
CA TYR A 21 3.13 -0.41 -13.94
C TYR A 21 2.17 -0.61 -15.10
N ALA A 22 0.90 -0.93 -14.81
CA ALA A 22 -0.14 -1.09 -15.82
C ALA A 22 -0.41 0.23 -16.58
N TYR A 23 -0.31 1.36 -15.89
CA TYR A 23 -0.43 2.69 -16.50
C TYR A 23 0.81 3.08 -17.31
N CYS A 24 2.00 3.02 -16.70
CA CYS A 24 3.27 3.37 -17.32
C CYS A 24 4.44 2.65 -16.62
N PRO A 25 5.08 1.65 -17.27
CA PRO A 25 6.22 0.94 -16.69
C PRO A 25 7.38 1.84 -16.27
N ARG A 26 7.59 2.96 -16.99
CA ARG A 26 8.62 3.95 -16.65
C ARG A 26 8.31 4.66 -15.34
N LEU A 27 7.05 5.00 -15.08
CA LEU A 27 6.64 5.65 -13.83
C LEU A 27 6.88 4.72 -12.64
N ALA A 28 6.46 3.46 -12.75
CA ALA A 28 6.70 2.44 -11.73
C ALA A 28 8.20 2.23 -11.44
N TYR A 29 9.06 2.25 -12.47
CA TYR A 29 10.50 2.17 -12.27
C TYR A 29 11.05 3.36 -11.46
N LEU A 30 10.65 4.59 -11.82
CA LEU A 30 11.11 5.79 -11.12
C LEU A 30 10.64 5.81 -9.66
N GLU A 31 9.35 5.56 -9.43
CA GLU A 31 8.75 5.64 -8.08
C GLU A 31 9.21 4.49 -7.17
N TRP A 32 9.34 3.26 -7.67
CA TRP A 32 9.61 2.09 -6.84
C TRP A 32 11.06 1.63 -6.85
N VAL A 33 11.61 1.37 -8.05
CA VAL A 33 12.96 0.81 -8.18
C VAL A 33 13.99 1.88 -7.86
N GLN A 34 13.77 3.11 -8.33
CA GLN A 34 14.68 4.22 -8.09
C GLN A 34 14.36 5.03 -6.83
N GLY A 35 13.16 4.83 -6.25
CA GLY A 35 12.75 5.50 -5.02
C GLY A 35 12.42 6.99 -5.19
N ASP A 36 12.21 7.45 -6.42
CA ASP A 36 11.84 8.83 -6.73
C ASP A 36 10.31 9.01 -6.59
N TRP A 37 9.85 9.13 -5.34
CA TRP A 37 8.45 9.45 -5.01
C TRP A 37 8.35 10.82 -4.31
N ALA A 38 7.31 11.58 -4.65
CA ALA A 38 6.93 12.79 -3.94
C ALA A 38 5.42 12.81 -3.70
N ASP A 39 5.02 13.04 -2.44
CA ASP A 39 3.61 13.23 -2.12
C ASP A 39 3.08 14.49 -2.83
N ASN A 40 1.88 14.37 -3.39
CA ASN A 40 1.08 15.50 -3.89
C ASN A 40 -0.04 15.85 -2.88
N ALA A 41 -0.81 16.91 -3.16
CA ALA A 41 -1.90 17.36 -2.29
C ALA A 41 -2.93 16.24 -2.01
N ASP A 42 -3.35 15.51 -3.05
CA ASP A 42 -4.35 14.44 -2.91
C ASP A 42 -3.84 13.29 -2.03
N THR A 43 -2.58 12.90 -2.19
CA THR A 43 -1.96 11.82 -1.39
C THR A 43 -1.72 12.24 0.06
N ALA A 44 -1.38 13.52 0.31
CA ALA A 44 -1.23 14.07 1.64
C ALA A 44 -2.58 14.14 2.37
N ASP A 45 -3.62 14.64 1.69
CA ASP A 45 -4.98 14.70 2.23
C ASP A 45 -5.57 13.31 2.47
N GLY A 46 -5.33 12.38 1.55
CA GLY A 46 -5.72 10.97 1.70
C GLY A 46 -5.11 10.34 2.95
N ARG A 47 -3.79 10.52 3.17
CA ARG A 47 -3.09 10.04 4.37
C ARG A 47 -3.66 10.66 5.64
N TYR A 48 -3.92 11.97 5.62
CA TYR A 48 -4.55 12.63 6.76
C TYR A 48 -5.90 11.99 7.05
N ASN A 49 -6.78 11.83 6.07
CA ASN A 49 -8.12 11.28 6.28
C ASN A 49 -8.10 9.80 6.74
N HIS A 50 -7.20 8.98 6.20
CA HIS A 50 -7.06 7.56 6.54
C HIS A 50 -6.44 7.30 7.92
N ARG A 51 -5.74 8.29 8.51
CA ARG A 51 -5.00 8.14 9.78
C ARG A 51 -5.78 7.48 10.92
N ARG A 52 -7.12 7.62 10.96
CA ARG A 52 -7.96 7.06 12.03
C ARG A 52 -8.26 5.58 11.84
N VAL A 53 -8.38 5.13 10.59
CA VAL A 53 -8.75 3.75 10.25
C VAL A 53 -7.51 2.88 10.05
N ASP A 54 -6.37 3.48 9.73
CA ASP A 54 -5.09 2.79 9.58
C ASP A 54 -4.59 2.22 10.92
N TYR A 55 -4.95 2.83 12.06
CA TYR A 55 -4.79 2.20 13.37
C TYR A 55 -5.89 1.16 13.55
N THR A 56 -5.53 -0.12 13.49
CA THR A 56 -6.46 -1.21 13.78
C THR A 56 -6.85 -1.14 15.25
N ALA A 57 -8.05 -0.60 15.53
CA ALA A 57 -8.59 -0.51 16.88
C ALA A 57 -10.06 -0.97 16.86
N GLY A 58 -10.33 -2.06 17.58
CA GLY A 58 -11.68 -2.57 17.79
C GLY A 58 -11.85 -4.02 17.34
N GLN A 59 -12.64 -4.76 18.12
CA GLN A 59 -13.21 -6.04 17.71
C GLN A 59 -14.46 -5.73 16.88
N LEU A 60 -14.53 -6.21 15.64
CA LEU A 60 -15.79 -6.19 14.90
C LEU A 60 -16.81 -7.04 15.68
N SER A 61 -18.04 -6.55 15.84
CA SER A 61 -19.12 -7.39 16.34
C SER A 61 -19.26 -8.60 15.44
N PRO A 62 -19.56 -9.80 16.00
CA PRO A 62 -19.87 -10.95 15.17
C PRO A 62 -21.00 -10.60 14.21
N PRO A 63 -20.99 -11.15 12.98
CA PRO A 63 -22.06 -10.90 12.02
C PRO A 63 -23.40 -11.30 12.64
N ALA A 64 -24.47 -10.60 12.26
CA ALA A 64 -25.81 -11.03 12.59
C ALA A 64 -26.03 -12.46 12.06
N PRO A 65 -26.84 -13.31 12.73
CA PRO A 65 -27.19 -14.62 12.20
C PRO A 65 -27.80 -14.47 10.79
N ASP A 66 -27.40 -15.36 9.89
CA ASP A 66 -27.96 -15.41 8.53
C ASP A 66 -29.47 -15.66 8.64
N PRO A 67 -30.34 -14.80 8.08
CA PRO A 67 -31.80 -15.00 8.11
C PRO A 67 -32.27 -16.25 7.36
N SER A 68 -31.37 -16.95 6.67
CA SER A 68 -31.62 -18.18 5.92
C SER A 68 -31.25 -19.46 6.69
N THR A 69 -30.77 -19.36 7.94
CA THR A 69 -30.41 -20.51 8.80
C THR A 69 -31.40 -20.71 9.94
#